data_AF-A0A935MUW7-F1
#
_entry.id   AF-A0A935MUW7-F1
#
_cell.length_a   1.000
_cell.length_b   1.000
_cell.length_c   1.000
_cell.angle_alpha   90.00
_cell.angle_beta   90.00
_cell.angle_gamma   90.00
#
_symmetry.space_group_name_H-M   'P 1'
#
loop_
_entity.id
_entity.type
_entity.pdbx_description
1 polymer ?
#
loop_
_entity_poly.entity_id
_entity_poly.type
_entity_poly.pdbx_seq_one_letter_code
_entity_poly.pdbx_strand_id
1 'polypeptide(L)'
;MALAAGVDGFRRVLGLSPGSVREQGVAEELSADLARRGLAGAGGLLVITEGSRTLDQALRQVWGDRVQISHCRCRLRNEVLGHFPETSREKWGNELDAAWSLPPDEAAAVLQHLERRWTTESPGAAERLGRSREASLVVARLEVPPPLKERLESAGSLRMAFKQSLRWGPRGPAIEALSVGVPAWLQRSRRLVGWHKLDLLTHKLISLKPKNNTAPKV
;
A
#
# COMPACT_ATOMS: atom_id res chain seq x y z
N MET A 1 0.06 -10.33 -7.60
CA MET A 1 0.24 -9.37 -8.72
C MET A 1 0.82 -8.08 -8.17
N ALA A 2 1.88 -7.56 -8.81
CA ALA A 2 2.48 -6.26 -8.51
C ALA A 2 2.21 -5.29 -9.67
N LEU A 3 1.81 -4.05 -9.34
CA LEU A 3 1.52 -2.99 -10.30
C LEU A 3 2.30 -1.74 -9.90
N ALA A 4 2.95 -1.09 -10.86
CA ALA A 4 3.67 0.16 -10.69
C ALA A 4 3.18 1.24 -11.66
N ALA A 5 3.52 2.48 -11.34
CA ALA A 5 3.41 3.61 -12.26
C ALA A 5 4.74 4.38 -12.23
N GLY A 6 5.29 4.68 -13.40
CA GLY A 6 6.48 5.54 -13.52
C GLY A 6 6.10 7.02 -13.54
N VAL A 7 7.08 7.92 -13.56
CA VAL A 7 6.87 9.38 -13.66
C VAL A 7 6.05 9.80 -14.89
N ASP A 8 6.13 9.00 -15.96
CA ASP A 8 5.30 9.15 -17.16
C ASP A 8 3.79 8.87 -16.94
N GLY A 9 3.42 8.41 -15.75
CA GLY A 9 2.07 8.07 -15.35
C GLY A 9 1.56 6.73 -15.86
N PHE A 10 2.31 6.04 -16.73
CA PHE A 10 1.86 4.79 -17.31
C PHE A 10 1.99 3.65 -16.32
N ARG A 11 0.94 2.83 -16.27
CA ARG A 11 0.85 1.68 -15.38
C ARG A 11 1.55 0.49 -16.00
N ARG A 12 2.29 -0.26 -15.18
CA ARG A 12 3.06 -1.43 -15.58
C ARG A 12 2.80 -2.55 -14.59
N VAL A 13 2.40 -3.72 -15.08
CA VAL A 13 2.37 -4.91 -14.23
C VAL A 13 3.81 -5.41 -14.12
N LEU A 14 4.34 -5.41 -12.90
CA LEU A 14 5.72 -5.81 -12.64
C LEU A 14 5.85 -7.32 -12.46
N GLY A 15 4.80 -8.02 -12.03
CA GLY A 15 4.86 -9.46 -11.83
C GLY A 15 3.54 -10.09 -11.45
N LEU A 16 3.40 -11.36 -11.81
CA LEU A 16 2.35 -12.26 -11.38
C LEU A 16 3.04 -13.43 -10.67
N SER A 17 2.67 -13.65 -9.42
CA SER A 17 3.19 -14.76 -8.61
C SER A 17 1.99 -15.54 -8.08
N PRO A 18 2.01 -16.88 -8.14
CA PRO A 18 1.03 -17.69 -7.43
C PRO A 18 1.20 -17.52 -5.90
N GLY A 19 0.15 -17.83 -5.15
CA GLY A 19 0.14 -17.72 -3.68
C GLY A 19 -0.12 -16.30 -3.15
N SER A 20 0.18 -16.10 -1.88
CA SER A 20 -0.10 -14.86 -1.15
C SER A 20 1.18 -14.21 -0.64
N VAL A 21 1.32 -12.89 -0.80
CA VAL A 21 2.41 -12.09 -0.19
C VAL A 21 2.33 -12.00 1.34
N ARG A 22 1.39 -12.72 1.96
CA ARG A 22 1.36 -12.96 3.42
C ARG A 22 2.22 -14.16 3.81
N GLU A 23 2.54 -15.04 2.85
CA GLU A 23 3.47 -16.14 3.01
C GLU A 23 4.90 -15.63 2.81
N GLN A 24 5.80 -16.02 3.70
CA GLN A 24 7.17 -15.49 3.73
C GLN A 24 7.93 -15.76 2.44
N GLY A 25 7.95 -17.01 1.98
CA GLY A 25 8.64 -17.39 0.75
C GLY A 25 8.15 -16.59 -0.46
N VAL A 26 6.84 -16.41 -0.61
CA VAL A 26 6.26 -15.64 -1.74
C VAL A 26 6.63 -14.16 -1.66
N ALA A 27 6.62 -13.57 -0.46
CA ALA A 27 6.97 -12.16 -0.27
C ALA A 27 8.46 -11.88 -0.54
N GLU A 28 9.34 -12.75 -0.03
CA GLU A 28 10.79 -12.68 -0.24
C GLU A 28 11.14 -12.88 -1.71
N GLU A 29 10.60 -13.93 -2.34
CA GLU A 29 10.83 -14.23 -3.75
C GLU A 29 10.36 -13.10 -4.67
N LEU A 30 9.14 -12.58 -4.46
CA LEU A 30 8.63 -11.45 -5.24
C LEU A 30 9.53 -10.22 -5.10
N SER A 31 9.96 -9.91 -3.88
CA SER A 31 10.79 -8.73 -3.59
C SER A 31 12.17 -8.86 -4.23
N ALA A 32 12.82 -10.02 -4.06
CA ALA A 32 14.11 -10.32 -4.64
C ALA A 32 14.07 -10.34 -6.17
N ASP A 33 13.02 -10.92 -6.76
CA ASP A 33 12.84 -10.97 -8.21
C ASP A 33 12.69 -9.57 -8.82
N LEU A 34 11.89 -8.70 -8.20
CA LEU A 34 11.72 -7.31 -8.66
C LEU A 34 13.05 -6.55 -8.62
N ALA A 35 13.83 -6.71 -7.55
CA ALA A 35 15.15 -6.08 -7.45
C ALA A 35 16.15 -6.63 -8.48
N ARG A 36 16.19 -7.95 -8.66
CA ARG A 36 17.04 -8.63 -9.66
C ARG A 36 16.73 -8.15 -11.08
N ARG A 37 15.46 -7.83 -11.38
CA ARG A 37 15.03 -7.23 -12.66
C ARG A 37 15.26 -5.72 -12.76
N GLY A 38 15.95 -5.12 -11.80
CA GLY A 38 16.39 -3.73 -11.87
C GLY A 38 15.41 -2.71 -11.27
N LEU A 39 14.41 -3.13 -10.48
CA LEU A 39 13.61 -2.17 -9.70
C LEU A 39 14.48 -1.55 -8.60
N ALA A 40 15.14 -0.44 -8.94
CA ALA A 40 16.02 0.30 -8.04
C ALA A 40 15.23 1.22 -7.10
N GLY A 41 15.68 1.33 -5.85
CA GLY A 41 15.14 2.29 -4.88
C GLY A 41 15.77 3.68 -4.94
N ALA A 42 16.79 3.89 -5.77
CA ALA A 42 17.61 5.11 -5.77
C ALA A 42 16.86 6.38 -6.18
N GLY A 43 15.83 6.25 -7.04
CA GLY A 43 14.98 7.38 -7.45
C GLY A 43 13.83 7.67 -6.48
N GLY A 44 13.81 7.06 -5.29
CA GLY A 44 12.67 7.07 -4.39
C GLY A 44 11.65 5.99 -4.76
N LEU A 45 11.30 5.13 -3.79
CA LEU A 45 10.38 4.02 -3.98
C LEU A 45 9.26 4.09 -2.94
N LEU A 46 8.03 4.34 -3.38
CA LEU A 46 6.82 4.19 -2.57
C LEU A 46 6.16 2.87 -2.92
N VAL A 47 6.02 1.96 -1.95
CA VAL A 47 5.27 0.72 -2.10
C VAL A 47 4.00 0.81 -1.27
N ILE A 48 2.85 0.65 -1.92
CA ILE A 48 1.55 0.61 -1.25
C ILE A 48 1.13 -0.85 -1.07
N THR A 49 1.02 -1.30 0.17
CA THR A 49 0.72 -2.69 0.53
C THR A 49 -0.66 -2.81 1.19
N GLU A 50 -1.08 -4.06 1.40
CA GLU A 50 -2.23 -4.38 2.26
C GLU A 50 -1.91 -4.28 3.77
N GLY A 51 -0.67 -4.01 4.15
CA GLY A 51 -0.19 -4.02 5.54
C GLY A 51 0.12 -5.41 6.09
N SER A 52 0.69 -6.27 5.25
CA SER A 52 1.24 -7.57 5.66
C SER A 52 2.62 -7.36 6.27
N ARG A 53 2.81 -7.74 7.54
CA ARG A 53 4.13 -7.66 8.21
C ARG A 53 5.21 -8.40 7.43
N THR A 54 4.86 -9.56 6.90
CA THR A 54 5.74 -10.41 6.08
C THR A 54 6.22 -9.67 4.84
N LEU A 55 5.30 -9.01 4.12
CA LEU A 55 5.67 -8.24 2.92
C LEU A 55 6.51 -7.03 3.30
N ASP A 56 6.12 -6.29 4.34
CA ASP A 56 6.86 -5.09 4.75
C ASP A 56 8.31 -5.43 5.16
N GLN A 57 8.50 -6.57 5.82
CA GLN A 57 9.83 -7.08 6.16
C GLN A 57 10.63 -7.45 4.91
N ALA A 58 10.05 -8.21 3.98
CA ALA A 58 10.72 -8.59 2.73
C ALA A 58 11.12 -7.36 1.89
N LEU A 59 10.24 -6.36 1.80
CA LEU A 59 10.54 -5.08 1.12
C LEU A 59 11.72 -4.36 1.80
N ARG A 60 11.73 -4.29 3.14
CA ARG A 60 12.83 -3.64 3.88
C ARG A 60 14.14 -4.39 3.78
N GLN A 61 14.12 -5.73 3.73
CA GLN A 61 15.34 -6.52 3.52
C GLN A 61 16.01 -6.21 2.18
N VAL A 62 15.23 -5.95 1.14
CA VAL A 62 15.75 -5.69 -0.22
C VAL A 62 16.13 -4.22 -0.42
N TRP A 63 15.26 -3.28 -0.03
CA TRP A 63 15.45 -1.86 -0.34
C TRP A 63 15.91 -1.01 0.85
N GLY A 64 15.87 -1.53 2.08
CA GLY A 64 16.25 -0.80 3.30
C GLY A 64 15.40 0.47 3.48
N ASP A 65 16.05 1.57 3.88
CA ASP A 65 15.38 2.86 4.06
C ASP A 65 15.00 3.56 2.74
N ARG A 66 15.40 3.00 1.59
CA ARG A 66 15.04 3.55 0.28
C ARG A 66 13.57 3.29 -0.09
N VAL A 67 12.91 2.35 0.59
CA VAL A 67 11.48 2.08 0.39
C VAL A 67 10.64 2.77 1.46
N GLN A 68 9.74 3.64 1.01
CA GLN A 68 8.63 4.13 1.82
C GLN A 68 7.45 3.18 1.66
N ILE A 69 6.97 2.65 2.77
CA ILE A 69 5.86 1.69 2.79
C ILE A 69 4.60 2.39 3.28
N SER A 70 3.55 2.40 2.47
CA SER A 70 2.24 2.90 2.84
C SER A 70 1.23 1.77 2.85
N HIS A 71 0.30 1.75 3.80
CA HIS A 71 -0.78 0.76 3.83
C HIS A 71 -2.06 1.33 3.24
N CYS A 72 -2.79 0.54 2.42
CA CYS A 72 -4.06 1.01 1.85
C CYS A 72 -5.06 1.34 2.97
N ARG A 73 -5.52 2.60 3.03
CA ARG A 73 -6.59 3.01 3.95
C ARG A 73 -7.88 2.24 3.71
N CYS A 74 -8.18 1.98 2.43
CA CYS A 74 -9.32 1.17 2.00
C CYS A 74 -9.37 -0.22 2.68
N ARG A 75 -8.23 -0.90 2.72
CA ARG A 75 -8.12 -2.28 3.19
C ARG A 75 -8.00 -2.30 4.70
N LEU A 76 -7.23 -1.38 5.23
CA LEU A 76 -7.15 -1.14 6.67
C LEU A 76 -8.54 -0.90 7.28
N ARG A 77 -9.33 0.00 6.68
CA ARG A 77 -10.70 0.29 7.11
C ARG A 77 -11.55 -0.98 7.15
N ASN A 78 -11.60 -1.73 6.05
CA ASN A 78 -12.41 -2.95 5.98
C ASN A 78 -11.95 -4.03 6.97
N GLU A 79 -10.64 -4.22 7.12
CA GLU A 79 -10.08 -5.22 8.05
C GLU A 79 -10.34 -4.83 9.51
N VAL A 80 -10.15 -3.54 9.88
CA VAL A 80 -10.47 -3.03 11.23
C VAL A 80 -11.96 -3.18 11.53
N LEU A 81 -12.84 -2.73 10.63
CA LEU A 81 -14.30 -2.82 10.82
C LEU A 81 -14.80 -4.26 10.86
N GLY A 82 -14.09 -5.21 10.24
CA GLY A 82 -14.40 -6.63 10.31
C GLY A 82 -14.35 -7.21 11.72
N HIS A 83 -13.62 -6.59 12.65
CA HIS A 83 -13.53 -7.00 14.05
C HIS A 83 -14.66 -6.43 14.94
N PHE A 84 -15.58 -5.65 14.36
CA PHE A 84 -16.71 -5.07 15.08
C PHE A 84 -18.04 -5.69 14.63
N PRO A 85 -19.05 -5.76 15.53
CA PRO A 85 -20.42 -6.05 15.16
C PRO A 85 -20.97 -5.05 14.15
N GLU A 86 -21.83 -5.50 13.23
CA GLU A 86 -22.36 -4.69 12.13
C GLU A 86 -22.96 -3.36 12.58
N THR A 87 -23.67 -3.36 13.71
CA THR A 87 -24.32 -2.20 14.32
C THR A 87 -23.36 -1.06 14.69
N SER A 88 -22.07 -1.36 14.89
CA SER A 88 -21.05 -0.37 15.28
C SER A 88 -20.11 0.00 14.14
N ARG A 89 -20.12 -0.73 13.02
CA ARG A 89 -19.19 -0.53 11.90
C ARG A 89 -19.30 0.84 11.25
N GLU A 90 -20.52 1.37 11.15
CA GLU A 90 -20.73 2.70 10.57
C GLU A 90 -20.09 3.80 11.43
N LYS A 91 -20.37 3.80 12.74
CA LYS A 91 -19.78 4.74 13.70
C LYS A 91 -18.25 4.71 13.62
N TRP A 92 -17.64 3.52 13.77
CA TRP A 92 -16.18 3.41 13.75
C TRP A 92 -15.56 3.73 12.39
N GLY A 93 -16.29 3.42 11.31
CA GLY A 93 -15.89 3.80 9.96
C GLY A 93 -15.81 5.31 9.81
N ASN A 94 -16.82 6.03 10.29
CA ASN A 94 -16.86 7.49 10.25
C ASN A 94 -15.76 8.12 11.13
N GLU A 95 -15.48 7.57 12.31
CA GLU A 95 -14.38 8.04 13.16
C GLU A 95 -13.00 7.83 12.51
N LEU A 96 -12.77 6.69 11.85
CA LEU A 96 -11.54 6.44 11.07
C LEU A 96 -11.38 7.41 9.90
N ASP A 97 -12.44 7.63 9.13
CA ASP A 97 -12.42 8.50 7.96
C ASP A 97 -12.21 9.97 8.39
N ALA A 98 -12.82 10.39 9.50
CA ALA A 98 -12.57 11.69 10.11
C ALA A 98 -11.11 11.86 10.54
N ALA A 99 -10.53 10.86 11.21
CA ALA A 99 -9.13 10.88 11.62
C ALA A 99 -8.18 11.03 10.40
N TRP A 100 -8.42 10.30 9.31
CA TRP A 100 -7.61 10.40 8.08
C TRP A 100 -7.77 11.71 7.30
N SER A 101 -8.78 12.50 7.63
CA SER A 101 -9.03 13.82 7.05
C SER A 101 -8.26 14.94 7.78
N LEU A 102 -7.73 14.66 8.97
CA LEU A 102 -6.90 15.59 9.74
C LEU A 102 -5.46 15.69 9.16
N PRO A 103 -4.71 16.75 9.50
CA PRO A 103 -3.26 16.80 9.28
C PRO A 103 -2.56 15.55 9.85
N PRO A 104 -1.48 15.03 9.23
CA PRO A 104 -0.90 13.74 9.60
C PRO A 104 -0.53 13.56 11.07
N ASP A 105 -0.06 14.61 11.75
CA ASP A 105 0.34 14.51 13.16
C ASP A 105 -0.88 14.48 14.11
N GLU A 106 -1.92 15.25 13.80
CA GLU A 106 -3.21 15.18 14.50
C GLU A 106 -3.90 13.83 14.25
N ALA A 107 -3.89 13.37 13.00
CA ALA A 107 -4.41 12.06 12.61
C ALA A 107 -3.71 10.94 13.39
N ALA A 108 -2.38 11.00 13.56
CA ALA A 108 -1.63 10.02 14.34
C ALA A 108 -2.09 9.96 15.80
N ALA A 109 -2.32 11.11 16.44
CA ALA A 109 -2.80 11.19 17.81
C ALA A 109 -4.22 10.61 17.95
N VAL A 110 -5.13 10.96 17.02
CA VAL A 110 -6.51 10.44 17.02
C VAL A 110 -6.53 8.93 16.78
N LEU A 111 -5.78 8.42 15.81
CA LEU A 111 -5.70 6.98 15.54
C LEU A 111 -5.09 6.22 16.73
N GLN A 112 -4.11 6.79 17.44
CA GLN A 112 -3.56 6.19 18.66
C GLN A 112 -4.61 6.16 19.79
N HIS A 113 -5.46 7.19 19.88
CA HIS A 113 -6.58 7.18 20.82
C HIS A 113 -7.59 6.08 20.49
N LEU A 114 -7.98 5.93 19.22
CA LEU A 114 -8.86 4.84 18.76
C LEU A 114 -8.27 3.46 19.06
N GLU A 115 -6.99 3.25 18.76
CA GLU A 115 -6.27 2.02 19.07
C GLU A 115 -6.34 1.66 20.57
N ARG A 116 -6.05 2.63 21.46
CA ARG A 116 -6.14 2.40 22.91
C ARG A 116 -7.57 2.08 23.34
N ARG A 117 -8.55 2.81 22.83
CA ARG A 117 -9.97 2.58 23.14
C ARG A 117 -10.42 1.18 22.75
N TRP A 118 -10.03 0.73 21.56
CA TRP A 118 -10.43 -0.58 21.05
C TRP A 118 -9.69 -1.74 21.70
N THR A 119 -8.66 -1.50 22.52
CA THR A 119 -7.93 -2.57 23.21
C THR A 119 -8.85 -3.44 24.08
N THR A 120 -9.91 -2.85 24.66
CA THR A 120 -10.92 -3.59 25.45
C THR A 120 -12.13 -4.01 24.61
N GLU A 121 -12.64 -3.13 23.74
CA GLU A 121 -13.87 -3.39 22.97
C GLU A 121 -13.66 -4.38 21.80
N SER A 122 -12.50 -4.32 21.15
CA SER A 122 -12.14 -5.18 20.02
C SER A 122 -10.61 -5.28 19.87
N PRO A 123 -9.95 -6.17 20.63
CA PRO A 123 -8.48 -6.29 20.63
C PRO A 123 -7.90 -6.51 19.23
N GLY A 124 -8.63 -7.23 18.36
CA GLY A 124 -8.22 -7.46 16.97
C GLY A 124 -8.23 -6.19 16.11
N ALA A 125 -9.23 -5.31 16.29
CA ALA A 125 -9.25 -4.00 15.65
C ALA A 125 -8.07 -3.13 16.11
N ALA A 126 -7.80 -3.13 17.41
CA ALA A 126 -6.67 -2.43 18.03
C ALA A 126 -5.33 -2.90 17.42
N GLU A 127 -5.07 -4.22 17.42
CA GLU A 127 -3.85 -4.80 16.86
C GLU A 127 -3.72 -4.49 15.36
N ARG A 128 -4.82 -4.61 14.62
CA ARG A 128 -4.83 -4.32 13.19
C ARG A 128 -4.52 -2.85 12.89
N LEU A 129 -5.13 -1.92 13.63
CA LEU A 129 -4.87 -0.49 13.49
C LEU A 129 -3.43 -0.17 13.90
N GLY A 130 -2.97 -0.63 15.07
CA GLY A 130 -1.62 -0.37 15.57
C GLY A 130 -0.53 -0.79 14.58
N ARG A 131 -0.70 -1.93 13.90
CA ARG A 131 0.22 -2.38 12.83
C ARG A 131 0.33 -1.43 11.63
N SER A 132 -0.73 -0.69 11.33
CA SER A 132 -0.81 0.16 10.13
C SER A 132 -0.91 1.64 10.42
N ARG A 133 -0.98 2.07 11.68
CA ARG A 133 -1.30 3.46 12.05
C ARG A 133 -0.38 4.44 11.34
N GLU A 134 0.93 4.32 11.55
CA GLU A 134 1.92 5.18 10.91
C GLU A 134 1.98 4.98 9.39
N ALA A 135 1.95 3.73 8.93
CA ALA A 135 2.00 3.40 7.50
C ALA A 135 0.78 3.92 6.72
N SER A 136 -0.37 4.11 7.37
CA SER A 136 -1.57 4.70 6.75
C SER A 136 -1.47 6.22 6.55
N LEU A 137 -0.48 6.86 7.17
CA LEU A 137 -0.24 8.29 7.13
C LEU A 137 0.93 8.67 6.21
N VAL A 138 1.71 7.70 5.73
CA VAL A 138 2.90 7.94 4.87
C VAL A 138 2.55 8.77 3.64
N VAL A 139 1.48 8.43 2.91
CA VAL A 139 1.06 9.22 1.73
C VAL A 139 0.67 10.64 2.11
N ALA A 140 -0.01 10.84 3.24
CA ALA A 140 -0.41 12.17 3.68
C ALA A 140 0.80 13.03 4.07
N ARG A 141 1.83 12.42 4.68
CA ARG A 141 3.11 13.07 5.04
C ARG A 141 3.96 13.46 3.83
N LEU A 142 3.74 12.84 2.67
CA LEU A 142 4.41 13.21 1.42
C LEU A 142 3.85 14.51 0.80
N GLU A 143 2.71 15.00 1.30
CA GLU A 143 2.09 16.28 0.90
C GLU A 143 1.84 16.41 -0.61
N VAL A 144 1.63 15.29 -1.28
CA VAL A 144 1.25 15.29 -2.69
C VAL A 144 -0.21 15.73 -2.79
N PRO A 145 -0.58 16.65 -3.70
CA PRO A 145 -1.94 17.15 -3.78
C PRO A 145 -2.91 16.11 -4.40
N PRO A 146 -4.22 16.22 -4.13
CA PRO A 146 -5.25 15.54 -4.89
C PRO A 146 -5.16 15.88 -6.39
N PRO A 147 -5.59 14.97 -7.30
CA PRO A 147 -6.21 13.68 -7.00
C PRO A 147 -5.20 12.53 -6.78
N LEU A 148 -3.88 12.77 -6.91
CA LEU A 148 -2.89 11.70 -6.80
C LEU A 148 -2.86 11.09 -5.39
N LYS A 149 -2.94 11.93 -4.34
CA LYS A 149 -3.05 11.52 -2.94
C LYS A 149 -4.08 10.40 -2.73
N GLU A 150 -5.31 10.65 -3.14
CA GLU A 150 -6.44 9.73 -2.98
C GLU A 150 -6.22 8.39 -3.71
N ARG A 151 -5.53 8.42 -4.85
CA ARG A 151 -5.20 7.20 -5.61
C ARG A 151 -4.15 6.35 -4.90
N LEU A 152 -3.16 7.00 -4.29
CA LEU A 152 -2.11 6.32 -3.53
C LEU A 152 -2.65 5.75 -2.21
N GLU A 153 -3.54 6.46 -1.52
CA GLU A 153 -4.15 5.99 -0.26
C GLU A 153 -5.09 4.79 -0.43
N SER A 154 -5.70 4.64 -1.60
CA SER A 154 -6.72 3.61 -1.88
C SER A 154 -6.22 2.38 -2.65
N ALA A 155 -5.00 2.40 -3.20
CA ALA A 155 -4.46 1.35 -4.08
C ALA A 155 -5.45 0.84 -5.16
N GLY A 156 -6.44 1.67 -5.54
CA GLY A 156 -7.62 1.21 -6.28
C GLY A 156 -7.28 0.70 -7.68
N SER A 157 -6.18 1.20 -8.25
CA SER A 157 -5.62 0.77 -9.52
C SER A 157 -5.27 -0.71 -9.56
N LEU A 158 -4.65 -1.24 -8.50
CA LEU A 158 -4.27 -2.65 -8.42
C LEU A 158 -5.51 -3.53 -8.32
N ARG A 159 -6.47 -3.15 -7.47
CA ARG A 159 -7.74 -3.88 -7.32
C ARG A 159 -8.53 -3.92 -8.62
N MET A 160 -8.58 -2.80 -9.35
CA MET A 160 -9.27 -2.71 -10.63
C MET A 160 -8.58 -3.58 -11.70
N ALA A 161 -7.25 -3.48 -11.80
CA ALA A 161 -6.46 -4.31 -12.71
C ALA A 161 -6.74 -5.79 -12.45
N PHE A 162 -6.67 -6.22 -11.19
CA PHE A 162 -6.84 -7.62 -10.83
C PHE A 162 -8.23 -8.14 -11.21
N LYS A 163 -9.29 -7.41 -10.82
CA LYS A 163 -10.68 -7.81 -11.12
C LYS A 163 -10.98 -7.82 -12.62
N GLN A 164 -10.52 -6.82 -13.36
CA GLN A 164 -10.80 -6.73 -14.80
C GLN A 164 -9.99 -7.78 -15.58
N SER A 165 -8.74 -8.01 -15.23
CA SER A 165 -7.93 -9.07 -15.84
C SER A 165 -8.53 -10.46 -15.60
N LEU A 166 -9.02 -10.76 -14.39
CA LEU A 166 -9.74 -12.02 -14.15
C LEU A 166 -11.03 -12.14 -14.98
N ARG A 167 -11.75 -11.03 -15.18
CA ARG A 167 -12.99 -11.03 -15.98
C ARG A 167 -12.73 -11.25 -17.48
N TRP A 168 -11.60 -10.77 -17.99
CA TRP A 168 -11.26 -10.86 -19.41
C TRP A 168 -10.39 -12.08 -19.76
N GLY A 169 -9.82 -12.74 -18.76
CA GLY A 169 -9.12 -13.99 -18.93
C GLY A 169 -10.05 -15.20 -19.10
N PRO A 170 -9.50 -16.36 -19.49
CA PRO A 170 -10.25 -17.61 -19.49
C PRO A 170 -10.77 -17.97 -18.08
N ARG A 171 -11.84 -18.77 -18.03
CA ARG A 171 -12.27 -19.41 -16.78
C ARG A 171 -11.23 -20.48 -16.42
N GLY A 172 -10.86 -20.57 -15.15
CA GLY A 172 -9.86 -21.54 -14.69
C GLY A 172 -8.99 -20.97 -13.57
N PRO A 173 -7.78 -21.50 -13.39
CA PRO A 173 -6.82 -20.99 -12.42
C PRO A 173 -6.57 -19.49 -12.57
N ALA A 174 -6.52 -18.77 -11.45
CA ALA A 174 -6.38 -17.32 -11.45
C ALA A 174 -5.14 -16.83 -12.21
N ILE A 175 -4.03 -17.58 -12.17
CA ILE A 175 -2.78 -17.20 -12.82
C ILE A 175 -2.88 -17.22 -14.36
N GLU A 176 -3.62 -18.17 -14.92
CA GLU A 176 -3.88 -18.25 -16.37
C GLU A 176 -4.79 -17.11 -16.81
N ALA A 177 -5.87 -16.88 -16.04
CA ALA A 177 -6.79 -15.78 -16.28
C ALA A 177 -6.07 -14.42 -16.26
N LEU A 178 -5.21 -14.19 -15.26
CA LEU A 178 -4.42 -12.97 -15.14
C LEU A 178 -3.40 -12.82 -16.28
N SER A 179 -2.73 -13.90 -16.70
CA SER A 179 -1.73 -13.86 -17.76
C SER A 179 -2.32 -13.39 -19.10
N VAL A 180 -3.56 -13.78 -19.40
CA VAL A 180 -4.28 -13.33 -20.61
C VAL A 180 -4.94 -11.95 -20.40
N GLY A 181 -5.54 -11.72 -19.23
CA GLY A 181 -6.32 -10.52 -18.96
C GLY A 181 -5.49 -9.27 -18.67
N VAL A 182 -4.24 -9.40 -18.21
CA VAL A 182 -3.36 -8.26 -17.92
C VAL A 182 -2.99 -7.48 -19.18
N PRO A 183 -2.54 -8.10 -20.29
CA PRO A 183 -2.29 -7.39 -21.54
C PRO A 183 -3.51 -6.60 -22.04
N ALA A 184 -4.69 -7.23 -22.02
CA ALA A 184 -5.94 -6.59 -22.42
C ALA A 184 -6.28 -5.38 -21.53
N TRP A 185 -5.94 -5.45 -20.24
CA TRP A 185 -6.11 -4.34 -19.32
C TRP A 185 -5.11 -3.22 -19.52
N LEU A 186 -3.83 -3.53 -19.70
CA LEU A 186 -2.81 -2.53 -19.93
C LEU A 186 -3.12 -1.69 -21.18
N GLN A 187 -3.56 -2.33 -22.28
CA GLN A 187 -3.97 -1.66 -23.52
C GLN A 187 -5.12 -0.64 -23.32
N ARG A 188 -6.02 -0.90 -22.37
CA ARG A 188 -7.18 -0.03 -22.06
C ARG A 188 -6.90 0.93 -20.91
N SER A 189 -5.85 0.68 -20.15
CA SER A 189 -5.51 1.46 -18.98
C SER A 189 -4.99 2.84 -19.39
N ARG A 190 -5.50 3.87 -18.73
CA ARG A 190 -4.98 5.23 -18.87
C ARG A 190 -3.89 5.48 -17.83
N ARG A 191 -3.16 6.59 -18.02
CA ARG A 191 -2.23 7.09 -17.01
C ARG A 191 -2.91 7.21 -15.65
N LEU A 192 -2.11 7.08 -14.59
CA LEU A 192 -2.58 7.27 -13.22
C LEU A 192 -3.24 8.66 -13.09
N VAL A 193 -4.38 8.71 -12.43
CA VAL A 193 -5.07 9.99 -12.20
C VAL A 193 -4.17 10.84 -11.29
N GLY A 194 -3.90 12.08 -11.69
CA GLY A 194 -2.93 12.95 -11.02
C GLY A 194 -1.46 12.69 -11.39
N TRP A 195 -1.18 11.94 -12.47
CA TRP A 195 0.20 11.56 -12.86
C TRP A 195 1.19 12.73 -12.99
N HIS A 196 0.73 13.93 -13.34
CA HIS A 196 1.56 15.14 -13.43
C HIS A 196 2.16 15.58 -12.08
N LYS A 197 1.76 14.95 -10.96
CA LYS A 197 2.34 15.16 -9.62
C LYS A 197 3.33 14.05 -9.22
N LEU A 198 3.60 13.07 -10.09
CA LEU A 198 4.54 11.98 -9.80
C LEU A 198 5.99 12.47 -9.71
N ASP A 199 6.37 13.52 -10.45
CA ASP A 199 7.69 14.15 -10.29
C ASP A 199 7.83 14.78 -8.89
N LEU A 200 6.79 15.48 -8.42
CA LEU A 200 6.76 16.01 -7.04
C LEU A 200 6.88 14.90 -6.00
N LEU A 201 6.14 13.79 -6.19
CA LEU A 201 6.26 12.61 -5.32
C LEU A 201 7.71 12.08 -5.29
N THR A 202 8.34 11.97 -6.47
CA THR A 202 9.72 11.49 -6.61
C THR A 202 10.68 12.40 -5.84
N HIS A 203 10.58 13.72 -6.01
CA HIS A 203 11.38 14.68 -5.24
C HIS A 203 11.18 14.57 -3.73
N LYS A 204 9.92 14.44 -3.27
CA LYS A 204 9.60 14.27 -1.85
C LYS A 204 10.22 12.97 -1.31
N LEU A 205 10.12 11.86 -2.04
CA LEU A 205 10.71 10.57 -1.65
C LEU A 205 12.24 10.62 -1.56
N ILE A 206 12.92 11.26 -2.50
CA ILE A 206 14.38 11.42 -2.48
C ILE A 206 14.83 12.34 -1.33
N SER A 207 14.01 13.34 -0.99
CA SER A 207 14.31 14.30 0.09
C SER A 207 14.15 13.71 1.49
N LEU A 208 13.44 12.58 1.63
CA LEU A 208 13.39 11.82 2.87
C LEU A 208 14.77 11.19 3.09
N LYS A 209 15.66 11.90 3.79
CA LYS A 209 16.97 11.37 4.17
C LYS A 209 16.77 10.03 4.88
N PRO A 210 17.56 8.99 4.56
CA PRO A 210 17.62 7.81 5.42
C PRO A 210 18.02 8.31 6.81
N LYS A 211 17.26 7.93 7.84
CA LYS A 211 17.72 8.16 9.21
C LYS A 211 18.99 7.34 9.33
N ASN A 212 20.15 8.00 9.43
CA ASN A 212 21.40 7.34 9.78
C ASN A 212 21.15 6.56 11.08
N ASN A 213 20.89 5.26 10.99
CA ASN A 213 20.97 4.38 12.13
C ASN A 213 22.45 4.30 12.47
N THR A 214 22.90 5.19 13.35
CA THR A 214 24.03 4.91 14.22
C THR A 214 23.69 3.60 14.93
N ALA A 215 24.30 2.51 14.48
CA ALA A 215 24.33 1.28 15.24
C ALA A 215 24.81 1.60 16.66
N PRO A 216 24.19 1.04 17.72
CA PRO A 216 24.83 1.09 19.02
C PRO A 216 26.19 0.39 18.88
N LYS A 217 27.26 1.11 19.21
CA LYS A 217 28.57 0.49 19.41
C LYS A 217 28.39 -0.56 20.50
N VAL A 218 28.53 -1.84 20.13
CA VAL A 218 28.80 -2.93 21.07
C VAL A 218 30.31 -3.11 21.08
#